data_AF-A0A815VML6-F1
#
_entry.id   AF-A0A815VML6-F1
#
_cell.length_a   1.000
_cell.length_b   1.000
_cell.length_c   1.000
_cell.angle_alpha   90.00
_cell.angle_beta   90.00
_cell.angle_gamma   90.00
#
_symmetry.space_group_name_H-M   'P 1'
#
loop_
_entity.id
_entity.type
_entity.pdbx_description
1 polymer ?
#
loop_
_entity_poly.entity_id
_entity_poly.type
_entity_poly.pdbx_seq_one_letter_code
_entity_poly.pdbx_strand_id
1 'polypeptide(L)'
;TDFDDDPLETLKRYKPRSLDELEKRTKFTKKEIQLIYQGFKQDFLICLSTLCRGSIEDRLRWVFTLYDTKKSGRITREDLHQIVCAVYSLLGTCSNPRYGDETTREHTANVFKKFDVGQGFITIQEFMNACLNDNTIIQSIDSLRSTV
;
A
#
# COMPACT_ATOMS: atom_id res chain seq x y z
N THR A 1 -22.66 35.41 10.05
CA THR A 1 -22.47 35.11 8.64
C THR A 1 -21.32 34.16 8.56
N ASP A 2 -21.69 32.89 8.54
CA ASP A 2 -20.82 31.76 8.27
C ASP A 2 -20.10 31.99 6.94
N PHE A 3 -18.78 32.01 6.97
CA PHE A 3 -17.97 31.82 5.78
C PHE A 3 -17.08 30.64 6.08
N ASP A 4 -17.34 29.58 5.33
CA ASP A 4 -16.62 28.33 5.27
C ASP A 4 -15.10 28.57 5.18
N ASP A 5 -14.39 28.36 6.29
CA ASP A 5 -12.96 28.09 6.25
C ASP A 5 -12.79 26.67 5.71
N ASP A 6 -12.70 26.53 4.38
CA ASP A 6 -12.32 25.28 3.73
C ASP A 6 -10.85 24.95 4.10
N PRO A 7 -10.60 23.89 4.90
CA PRO A 7 -9.25 23.56 5.35
C PRO A 7 -8.28 23.24 4.19
N LEU A 8 -8.78 23.03 2.98
CA LEU A 8 -7.99 22.68 1.79
C LEU A 8 -7.26 23.87 1.14
N GLU A 9 -7.58 25.12 1.48
CA GLU A 9 -6.94 26.31 0.89
C GLU A 9 -5.47 26.49 1.33
N THR A 10 -5.06 25.90 2.45
CA THR A 10 -3.71 26.09 3.02
C THR A 10 -2.63 25.14 2.47
N LEU A 11 -3.00 24.16 1.64
CA LEU A 11 -2.04 23.33 0.91
C LEU A 11 -1.33 24.20 -0.13
N LYS A 12 -0.07 24.58 0.13
CA LYS A 12 0.84 25.17 -0.87
C LYS A 12 0.75 24.32 -2.13
N ARG A 13 0.02 24.83 -3.13
CA ARG A 13 -0.37 24.07 -4.33
C ARG A 13 0.91 23.70 -5.07
N TYR A 14 1.35 22.44 -4.94
CA TYR A 14 2.53 21.95 -5.66
C TYR A 14 2.25 22.06 -7.15
N LYS A 15 3.02 22.90 -7.85
CA LYS A 15 2.92 23.04 -9.31
C LYS A 15 3.89 22.06 -9.95
N PRO A 16 3.41 20.97 -10.59
CA PRO A 16 4.30 20.08 -11.31
C PRO A 16 5.00 20.82 -12.46
N ARG A 17 6.20 20.36 -12.80
CA ARG A 17 6.97 20.87 -13.94
C ARG A 17 6.19 20.67 -15.24
N SER A 18 6.47 21.51 -16.24
CA SER A 18 5.85 21.36 -17.55
C SER A 18 6.34 20.06 -18.22
N LEU A 19 5.54 19.55 -19.15
CA LEU A 19 5.91 18.36 -19.91
C LEU A 19 7.21 18.57 -20.71
N ASP A 20 7.45 19.78 -21.22
CA ASP A 20 8.66 20.09 -21.98
C ASP A 20 9.92 20.07 -21.09
N GLU A 21 9.79 20.46 -19.83
CA GLU A 21 10.89 20.33 -18.85
C GLU A 21 11.16 18.86 -18.50
N LEU A 22 10.12 18.04 -18.39
CA LEU A 22 10.25 16.62 -18.09
C LEU A 22 10.85 15.86 -19.29
N GLU A 23 10.47 16.20 -20.52
CA GLU A 23 11.04 15.64 -21.74
C GLU A 23 12.54 15.96 -21.86
N LYS A 24 12.97 17.18 -21.54
CA LYS A 24 14.40 17.55 -21.53
C LYS A 24 15.23 16.82 -20.46
N ARG A 25 14.60 16.36 -19.38
CA ARG A 25 15.29 15.77 -18.21
C ARG A 25 15.19 14.25 -18.14
N THR A 26 14.37 13.66 -18.98
CA THR A 26 14.15 12.21 -19.02
C THR A 26 14.43 11.70 -20.43
N LYS A 27 14.43 10.37 -20.59
CA LYS A 27 14.57 9.75 -21.91
C LYS A 27 13.20 9.43 -22.54
N PHE A 28 12.12 9.97 -21.97
CA PHE A 28 10.76 9.75 -22.43
C PHE A 28 10.28 10.92 -23.27
N THR A 29 9.55 10.61 -24.33
CA THR A 29 8.80 11.58 -25.12
C THR A 29 7.69 12.22 -24.31
N LYS A 30 7.24 13.40 -24.73
CA LYS A 30 6.06 14.08 -24.15
C LYS A 30 4.83 13.17 -24.02
N LYS A 31 4.61 12.29 -25.00
CA LYS A 31 3.48 11.34 -25.02
C LYS A 31 3.64 10.23 -23.97
N GLU A 32 4.84 9.67 -23.83
CA GLU A 32 5.13 8.68 -22.79
C GLU A 32 4.99 9.27 -21.39
N ILE A 33 5.49 10.50 -21.17
CA ILE A 33 5.35 11.21 -19.89
C ILE A 33 3.86 11.43 -19.56
N GLN A 34 3.04 11.80 -20.54
CA GLN A 34 1.59 11.95 -20.35
C GLN A 34 0.95 10.64 -19.92
N LEU A 35 1.25 9.53 -20.60
CA LEU A 35 0.70 8.22 -20.28
C LEU A 35 1.10 7.76 -18.87
N ILE A 36 2.38 7.93 -18.50
CA ILE A 36 2.89 7.59 -17.17
C ILE A 36 2.16 8.43 -16.10
N TYR A 37 2.07 9.75 -16.32
CA TYR A 37 1.46 10.65 -15.35
C TYR A 37 -0.06 10.41 -15.21
N GLN A 38 -0.75 10.11 -16.30
CA GLN A 38 -2.16 9.78 -16.28
C GLN A 38 -2.40 8.46 -15.54
N GLY A 39 -1.61 7.42 -15.82
CA GLY A 39 -1.69 6.15 -15.09
C GLY A 39 -1.42 6.33 -13.60
N PHE A 40 -0.33 7.01 -13.25
CA PHE A 40 0.01 7.30 -11.86
C PHE A 40 -1.10 8.08 -11.15
N LYS A 41 -1.64 9.13 -11.77
CA LYS A 41 -2.75 9.91 -11.19
C LYS A 41 -3.98 9.05 -10.95
N GLN A 42 -4.34 8.21 -11.90
CA GLN A 42 -5.50 7.33 -11.79
C GLN A 42 -5.32 6.35 -10.62
N ASP A 43 -4.20 5.63 -10.57
CA ASP A 43 -3.94 4.65 -9.51
C ASP A 43 -3.83 5.31 -8.13
N PHE A 44 -3.19 6.49 -8.07
CA PHE A 44 -3.05 7.26 -6.84
C PHE A 44 -4.40 7.75 -6.31
N LEU A 45 -5.27 8.25 -7.19
CA LEU A 45 -6.61 8.71 -6.81
C LEU A 45 -7.48 7.55 -6.31
N ILE A 46 -7.45 6.40 -7.01
CA ILE A 46 -8.17 5.20 -6.59
C ILE A 46 -7.69 4.76 -5.21
N CYS A 47 -6.37 4.62 -5.03
CA CYS A 47 -5.74 4.27 -3.77
C CYS A 47 -6.18 5.18 -2.60
N LEU A 48 -6.01 6.51 -2.76
CA LEU A 48 -6.40 7.48 -1.75
C LEU A 48 -7.90 7.44 -1.44
N SER A 49 -8.75 7.37 -2.47
CA SER A 49 -10.20 7.32 -2.27
C SER A 49 -10.61 6.09 -1.45
N THR A 50 -10.01 4.93 -1.74
CA THR A 50 -10.24 3.68 -0.99
C THR A 50 -9.72 3.78 0.44
N LEU A 51 -8.53 4.32 0.65
CA LEU A 51 -7.95 4.45 1.98
C LEU A 51 -8.72 5.45 2.86
N CYS A 52 -9.02 6.63 2.33
CA CYS A 52 -9.63 7.71 3.11
C CYS A 52 -11.15 7.56 3.25
N ARG A 53 -11.82 7.06 2.21
CA ARG A 53 -13.31 7.06 2.13
C ARG A 53 -13.91 5.69 1.87
N GLY A 54 -13.10 4.66 1.59
CA GLY A 54 -13.58 3.29 1.43
C GLY A 54 -14.06 2.69 2.75
N SER A 55 -14.89 1.65 2.64
CA SER A 55 -15.29 0.83 3.77
C SER A 55 -14.10 0.03 4.31
N ILE A 56 -14.24 -0.57 5.49
CA ILE A 56 -13.21 -1.48 6.03
C ILE A 56 -12.91 -2.61 5.04
N GLU A 57 -13.92 -3.12 4.34
CA GLU A 57 -13.73 -4.16 3.34
C GLU A 57 -12.93 -3.67 2.14
N ASP A 58 -13.19 -2.45 1.66
CA ASP A 58 -12.45 -1.89 0.52
C ASP A 58 -10.97 -1.70 0.87
N ARG A 59 -10.69 -1.23 2.10
CA ARG A 59 -9.32 -1.08 2.59
C ARG A 59 -8.63 -2.45 2.72
N LEU A 60 -9.30 -3.46 3.27
CA LEU A 60 -8.74 -4.80 3.37
C LEU A 60 -8.48 -5.42 2.00
N ARG A 61 -9.41 -5.27 1.03
CA ARG A 61 -9.20 -5.70 -0.36
C ARG A 61 -8.00 -4.99 -0.98
N TRP A 62 -7.85 -3.68 -0.72
CA TRP A 62 -6.70 -2.93 -1.20
C TRP A 62 -5.39 -3.41 -0.57
N VAL A 63 -5.36 -3.64 0.74
CA VAL A 63 -4.21 -4.23 1.44
C VAL A 63 -3.87 -5.60 0.85
N PHE A 64 -4.85 -6.46 0.58
CA PHE A 64 -4.61 -7.72 -0.10
C PHE A 64 -3.90 -7.52 -1.45
N THR A 65 -4.32 -6.52 -2.23
CA THR A 65 -3.66 -6.23 -3.52
C THR A 65 -2.22 -5.72 -3.36
N LEU A 66 -1.86 -5.10 -2.23
CA LEU A 66 -0.47 -4.76 -1.94
C LEU A 66 0.37 -6.01 -1.64
N TYR A 67 -0.20 -6.97 -0.92
CA TYR A 67 0.49 -8.20 -0.54
C TYR A 67 0.62 -9.19 -1.70
N ASP A 68 -0.33 -9.22 -2.64
CA ASP A 68 -0.25 -10.00 -3.89
C ASP A 68 0.60 -9.26 -4.94
N THR A 69 1.92 -9.32 -4.77
CA THR A 69 2.89 -8.62 -5.64
C THR A 69 2.80 -9.08 -7.11
N LYS A 70 2.42 -10.33 -7.35
CA LYS A 70 2.31 -10.94 -8.68
C LYS A 70 0.92 -10.81 -9.31
N LYS A 71 -0.06 -10.23 -8.61
CA LYS A 71 -1.46 -10.07 -9.07
C LYS A 71 -2.11 -11.40 -9.48
N SER A 72 -1.76 -12.46 -8.76
CA SER A 72 -2.26 -13.81 -9.03
C SER A 72 -3.63 -14.10 -8.41
N GLY A 73 -4.13 -13.20 -7.57
CA GLY A 73 -5.31 -13.40 -6.72
C GLY A 73 -5.01 -14.27 -5.49
N ARG A 74 -3.73 -14.55 -5.22
CA ARG A 74 -3.25 -15.40 -4.13
C ARG A 74 -1.99 -14.81 -3.52
N ILE A 75 -1.89 -14.79 -2.21
CA ILE A 75 -0.67 -14.37 -1.50
C ILE A 75 0.13 -15.62 -1.16
N THR A 76 1.34 -15.71 -1.70
CA THR A 76 2.30 -16.78 -1.41
C THR A 76 3.27 -16.38 -0.30
N ARG A 77 4.00 -17.35 0.25
CA ARG A 77 5.07 -17.09 1.24
C ARG A 77 6.13 -16.13 0.71
N GLU A 78 6.42 -16.25 -0.58
CA GLU A 78 7.39 -15.40 -1.27
C GLU A 78 6.92 -13.95 -1.34
N ASP A 79 5.63 -13.73 -1.63
CA ASP A 79 5.09 -12.37 -1.71
C ASP A 79 5.13 -11.69 -0.33
N LEU A 80 4.75 -12.43 0.73
CA LEU A 80 4.86 -11.95 2.10
C LEU A 80 6.31 -11.65 2.52
N HIS A 81 7.27 -12.52 2.16
CA HIS A 81 8.68 -12.29 2.43
C HIS A 81 9.19 -11.02 1.77
N GLN A 82 8.81 -10.77 0.51
CA GLN A 82 9.19 -9.54 -0.21
C GLN A 82 8.64 -8.29 0.48
N ILE A 83 7.39 -8.30 0.93
CA ILE A 83 6.79 -7.18 1.67
C ILE A 83 7.52 -6.96 2.99
N VAL A 84 7.76 -8.02 3.78
CA VAL A 84 8.49 -7.92 5.06
C VAL A 84 9.88 -7.34 4.84
N CYS A 85 10.64 -7.87 3.86
CA CYS A 85 11.97 -7.37 3.52
C CYS A 85 11.93 -5.90 3.06
N ALA A 86 10.94 -5.50 2.26
CA ALA A 86 10.77 -4.11 1.84
C ALA A 86 10.48 -3.18 3.03
N VAL A 87 9.63 -3.59 3.97
CA VAL A 87 9.33 -2.82 5.19
C VAL A 87 10.58 -2.68 6.05
N TYR A 88 11.32 -3.76 6.31
CA TYR A 88 12.58 -3.71 7.06
C TYR A 88 13.64 -2.84 6.38
N SER A 89 13.71 -2.86 5.04
CA SER A 89 14.62 -2.00 4.27
C SER A 89 14.24 -0.53 4.39
N LEU A 90 12.94 -0.22 4.43
CA LEU A 90 12.43 1.14 4.56
C LEU A 90 12.66 1.72 5.96
N LEU A 91 12.50 0.90 7.00
CA LEU A 91 12.70 1.28 8.40
C LEU A 91 14.18 1.38 8.82
N GLY A 92 15.10 1.38 7.86
CA GLY A 92 16.54 1.28 8.06
C GLY A 92 17.08 2.01 9.30
N THR A 93 17.86 1.26 10.09
CA THR A 93 18.79 1.69 11.17
C THR A 93 18.25 2.17 12.53
N CYS A 94 16.95 2.13 12.84
CA CYS A 94 16.49 2.28 14.25
C CYS A 94 16.69 1.02 15.12
N SER A 95 17.24 -0.06 14.55
CA SER A 95 17.71 -1.24 15.27
C SER A 95 18.98 -1.77 14.59
N ASN A 96 19.99 -2.05 15.42
CA ASN A 96 21.36 -2.51 15.12
C ASN A 96 21.48 -3.65 14.05
N PRO A 97 22.69 -3.95 13.52
CA PRO A 97 22.91 -4.55 12.21
C PRO A 97 22.46 -6.01 12.13
N ARG A 98 21.94 -6.41 10.96
CA ARG A 98 21.61 -7.79 10.55
C ARG A 98 20.37 -8.38 11.24
N TYR A 99 19.18 -7.96 10.83
CA TYR A 99 18.12 -8.97 10.66
C TYR A 99 18.61 -9.89 9.54
N GLY A 100 19.24 -11.01 9.90
CA GLY A 100 19.62 -12.03 8.94
C GLY A 100 18.38 -12.56 8.24
N ASP A 101 18.52 -12.98 6.98
CA ASP A 101 17.44 -13.57 6.17
C ASP A 101 16.58 -14.59 6.94
N GLU A 102 17.20 -15.28 7.90
CA GLU A 102 16.52 -16.23 8.79
C GLU A 102 15.43 -15.60 9.67
N THR A 103 15.66 -14.42 10.24
CA THR A 103 14.69 -13.74 11.11
C THR A 103 13.47 -13.22 10.35
N THR A 104 13.68 -12.70 9.13
CA THR A 104 12.59 -12.25 8.26
C THR A 104 11.82 -13.44 7.71
N ARG A 105 12.49 -14.57 7.41
CA ARG A 105 11.85 -15.84 7.06
C ARG A 105 11.00 -16.42 8.19
N GLU A 106 11.50 -16.43 9.42
CA GLU A 106 10.75 -16.90 10.58
C GLU A 106 9.53 -16.02 10.85
N HIS A 107 9.69 -14.70 10.81
CA HIS A 107 8.57 -13.76 10.94
C HIS A 107 7.53 -13.98 9.84
N THR A 108 7.98 -14.13 8.59
CA THR A 108 7.12 -14.45 7.45
C THR A 108 6.35 -15.75 7.68
N ALA A 109 7.02 -16.81 8.15
CA ALA A 109 6.38 -18.10 8.41
C ALA A 109 5.32 -18.00 9.51
N ASN A 110 5.61 -17.25 10.59
CA ASN A 110 4.67 -17.02 11.69
C ASN A 110 3.43 -16.25 11.24
N VAL A 111 3.61 -15.21 10.41
CA VAL A 111 2.48 -14.48 9.81
C VAL A 111 1.71 -15.39 8.87
N PHE A 112 2.39 -16.09 7.95
CA PHE A 112 1.74 -16.97 6.97
C PHE A 112 0.86 -18.03 7.62
N LYS A 113 1.35 -18.66 8.70
CA LYS A 113 0.62 -19.69 9.44
C LYS A 113 -0.68 -19.18 10.09
N LYS A 114 -0.81 -17.89 10.36
CA LYS A 114 -2.06 -17.32 10.91
C LYS A 114 -3.19 -17.26 9.88
N PHE A 115 -2.85 -17.22 8.59
CA PHE A 115 -3.81 -17.01 7.51
C PHE A 115 -4.00 -18.25 6.63
N ASP A 116 -2.97 -19.07 6.44
CA ASP A 116 -3.01 -20.27 5.60
C ASP A 116 -3.68 -21.45 6.32
N VAL A 117 -4.73 -22.01 5.71
CA VAL A 117 -5.44 -23.21 6.19
C VAL A 117 -4.78 -24.51 5.68
N GLY A 118 -3.55 -24.43 5.18
CA GLY A 118 -2.73 -25.57 4.76
C GLY A 118 -2.69 -25.79 3.25
N GLN A 119 -3.10 -24.81 2.45
CA GLN A 119 -3.07 -24.86 0.98
C GLN A 119 -1.76 -24.31 0.40
N GLY A 120 -0.96 -23.62 1.22
CA GLY A 120 0.33 -23.03 0.81
C GLY A 120 0.20 -21.69 0.10
N PHE A 121 -1.01 -21.11 0.04
CA PHE A 121 -1.30 -19.76 -0.42
C PHE A 121 -2.52 -19.23 0.33
N ILE A 122 -2.65 -17.91 0.42
CA ILE A 122 -3.78 -17.24 1.08
C ILE A 122 -4.66 -16.62 0.00
N THR A 123 -5.93 -17.00 -0.05
CA THR A 123 -6.94 -16.42 -0.93
C THR A 123 -7.50 -15.12 -0.36
N ILE A 124 -8.16 -14.32 -1.20
CA ILE A 124 -8.86 -13.11 -0.73
C ILE A 124 -9.89 -13.45 0.36
N GLN A 125 -10.61 -14.56 0.24
CA GLN A 125 -11.64 -14.92 1.21
C GLN A 125 -11.03 -15.28 2.57
N GLU A 126 -9.94 -16.05 2.58
CA GLU A 126 -9.22 -16.40 3.81
C GLU A 126 -8.64 -15.15 4.48
N PHE A 127 -8.04 -14.26 3.68
CA PHE A 127 -7.52 -12.99 4.17
C PHE A 127 -8.62 -12.13 4.80
N MET A 128 -9.74 -11.94 4.09
CA MET A 128 -10.87 -11.15 4.57
C MET A 128 -11.46 -11.75 5.84
N ASN A 129 -11.69 -13.07 5.88
CA ASN A 129 -12.20 -13.75 7.05
C ASN A 129 -11.26 -13.60 8.25
N ALA A 130 -9.96 -13.77 8.06
CA ALA A 130 -8.99 -13.64 9.15
C ALA A 130 -8.93 -12.20 9.69
N CYS A 131 -8.88 -11.20 8.81
CA CYS A 131 -8.82 -9.79 9.21
C CYS A 131 -10.11 -9.30 9.85
N LEU A 132 -11.28 -9.68 9.33
CA LEU A 132 -12.57 -9.24 9.86
C LEU A 132 -12.91 -9.88 11.21
N ASN A 133 -12.28 -11.01 11.56
CA ASN A 133 -12.42 -11.64 12.87
C ASN A 133 -11.38 -11.14 13.89
N ASP A 134 -10.42 -10.29 13.48
CA ASP A 134 -9.41 -9.70 14.36
C ASP A 134 -9.70 -8.21 14.60
N ASN A 135 -10.27 -7.92 15.77
CA ASN A 135 -10.59 -6.55 16.18
C ASN A 135 -9.37 -5.62 16.21
N THR A 136 -8.16 -6.15 16.47
CA THR A 136 -6.93 -5.34 16.51
C THR A 136 -6.57 -4.87 15.11
N ILE A 137 -6.70 -5.76 14.11
CA ILE A 137 -6.46 -5.44 12.70
C ILE A 137 -7.51 -4.42 12.22
N ILE A 138 -8.78 -4.65 12.53
CA ILE A 138 -9.86 -3.71 12.13
C ILE A 138 -9.62 -2.32 12.70
N GLN A 139 -9.35 -2.21 14.00
CA GLN A 139 -9.10 -0.91 14.64
C GLN A 139 -7.86 -0.23 14.05
N SER A 140 -6.81 -0.99 13.78
CA SER A 140 -5.59 -0.46 13.17
C SER A 140 -5.83 0.06 11.75
N ILE A 141 -6.57 -0.68 10.91
CA ILE A 141 -6.92 -0.25 9.56
C ILE A 141 -7.94 0.89 9.57
N ASP A 142 -8.86 0.93 10.53
CA ASP A 142 -9.83 2.02 10.61
C ASP A 142 -9.20 3.33 11.07
N SER A 143 -8.13 3.26 11.88
CA SER A 143 -7.35 4.43 12.29
C SER A 143 -6.74 5.19 11.11
N LEU A 144 -6.50 4.53 9.96
CA LEU A 144 -6.02 5.15 8.72
C LEU A 144 -6.97 6.21 8.17
N ARG A 145 -8.24 6.23 8.61
CA ARG A 145 -9.22 7.25 8.26
C ARG A 145 -8.90 8.63 8.85
N SER A 146 -8.17 8.69 9.97
CA SER A 146 -8.10 9.90 10.81
C SER A 146 -6.99 10.89 10.43
N THR A 147 -6.33 10.73 9.28
CA THR A 147 -5.14 11.53 8.94
C THR A 147 -5.24 12.33 7.63
N VAL A 148 -6.46 12.61 7.14
CA VAL A 148 -6.68 13.53 6.02
C VAL A 148 -7.72 14.57 6.37
#